data_AF-A0A5S9XPC3-F1
#
_entry.id   AF-A0A5S9XPC3-F1
#
_cell.length_a   1.000
_cell.length_b   1.000
_cell.length_c   1.000
_cell.angle_alpha   90.00
_cell.angle_beta   90.00
_cell.angle_gamma   90.00
#
_symmetry.space_group_name_H-M   'P 1'
#
loop_
_entity.id
_entity.type
_entity.pdbx_description
1 polymer ?
#
loop_
_entity_poly.entity_id
_entity_poly.type
_entity_poly.pdbx_seq_one_letter_code
_entity_poly.pdbx_strand_id
1 'polypeptide(L)'
;MIEFAGQRFDSLYTVMNTESVVEFLGNVTLLQRLPSSSLKRIAEVVLFKRYDRGDYVVRENQNVDGVYFLLQGQAQVLRSAKDENCQELPLKRYDFFGHGIFGDVYSADVVALSELTCLLLMSDHRALLEIKSVSDSEKERCLVEDILYLEPLDLNVFRGFTPPNAPTYGKVYGGQLVGQALAAASKTVETMKIVHNFHSYFLLVGDINIPIIFEVNRLRDGNNFSTRSVDARQKGKTIFTLFASFQKKQQGFTHQESTMPHTPAPETLLPREDILERLVTDPLLPRDYRNKVATEIEVPFPIDIRFCEPNHSTKQTKSPPRLKYWFRAKGKLSDDDQALHRCVVAFASDLLFASISLNPHRREGMSVAALSLDHSMWFHRPLRADDWLLFVIVSPTATESRGCATGKMFNRKGELVVSLTQEAVLREAVTIKPSFGAKL
;
A
#
# COMPACT_ATOMS: atom_id res chain seq x y z
N MET A 1 -46.34 -29.44 36.11
CA MET A 1 -46.37 -28.44 35.02
C MET A 1 -45.47 -27.32 35.51
N ILE A 2 -44.35 -27.12 34.81
CA ILE A 2 -43.11 -26.54 35.31
C ILE A 2 -43.17 -25.00 35.26
N GLU A 3 -42.83 -24.36 36.38
CA GLU A 3 -42.57 -22.93 36.51
C GLU A 3 -41.30 -22.55 35.73
N PHE A 4 -41.37 -21.49 34.93
CA PHE A 4 -40.19 -20.74 34.49
C PHE A 4 -40.16 -19.41 35.23
N ALA A 5 -39.34 -19.35 36.28
CA ALA A 5 -38.78 -18.11 36.79
C ALA A 5 -37.57 -17.72 35.94
N GLY A 6 -37.43 -16.45 35.54
CA GLY A 6 -36.32 -16.05 34.68
C GLY A 6 -36.22 -14.56 34.38
N GLN A 7 -35.81 -13.81 35.39
CA GLN A 7 -35.02 -12.56 35.34
C GLN A 7 -35.57 -11.34 34.57
N ARG A 8 -35.90 -10.32 35.38
CA ARG A 8 -36.01 -8.91 35.02
C ARG A 8 -34.75 -8.44 34.26
N PHE A 9 -34.94 -8.13 32.99
CA PHE A 9 -34.12 -7.16 32.28
C PHE A 9 -34.47 -5.77 32.82
N ASP A 10 -33.69 -5.24 33.76
CA ASP A 10 -33.52 -3.78 33.86
C ASP A 10 -32.39 -3.34 34.80
N SER A 11 -31.75 -2.24 34.40
CA SER A 11 -30.83 -1.37 35.15
C SER A 11 -29.38 -1.84 35.33
N LEU A 12 -28.57 -1.61 34.29
CA LEU A 12 -27.22 -0.99 34.38
C LEU A 12 -26.66 -0.83 32.96
N TYR A 13 -27.36 -0.01 32.17
CA TYR A 13 -26.80 0.61 30.98
C TYR A 13 -25.70 1.58 31.43
N THR A 14 -24.47 1.10 31.58
CA THR A 14 -23.30 1.96 31.44
C THR A 14 -23.16 2.22 29.95
N VAL A 15 -23.93 3.20 29.46
CA VAL A 15 -24.03 3.60 28.06
C VAL A 15 -22.65 4.06 27.60
N MET A 16 -21.83 3.16 27.07
CA MET A 16 -20.85 3.59 26.08
C MET A 16 -21.66 4.19 24.93
N ASN A 17 -21.46 5.47 24.67
CA ASN A 17 -22.01 6.09 23.47
C ASN A 17 -21.45 5.35 22.24
N THR A 18 -22.20 5.29 21.14
CA THR A 18 -21.79 4.66 19.88
C THR A 18 -20.41 5.15 19.45
N GLU A 19 -20.06 6.42 19.71
CA GLU A 19 -18.72 6.96 19.46
C GLU A 19 -17.60 6.25 20.24
N SER A 20 -17.81 5.94 21.52
CA SER A 20 -16.83 5.22 22.34
C SER A 20 -16.67 3.77 21.89
N VAL A 21 -17.74 3.14 21.38
CA VAL A 21 -17.68 1.79 20.80
C VAL A 21 -16.89 1.82 19.49
N VAL A 22 -17.12 2.82 18.63
CA VAL A 22 -16.35 3.01 17.38
C VAL A 22 -14.87 3.23 17.69
N GLU A 23 -14.54 4.04 18.69
CA GLU A 23 -13.16 4.25 19.13
C GLU A 23 -12.53 2.93 19.62
N PHE A 24 -13.25 2.15 20.45
CA PHE A 24 -12.80 0.85 20.90
C PHE A 24 -12.55 -0.11 19.71
N LEU A 25 -13.51 -0.24 18.80
CA LEU A 25 -13.43 -1.12 17.64
C LEU A 25 -12.27 -0.71 16.71
N GLY A 26 -12.00 0.59 16.57
CA GLY A 26 -10.84 1.10 15.82
C GLY A 26 -9.49 0.68 16.40
N ASN A 27 -9.43 0.28 17.67
CA ASN A 27 -8.22 -0.24 18.30
C ASN A 27 -8.06 -1.77 18.17
N VAL A 28 -9.13 -2.50 17.82
CA VAL A 28 -9.07 -3.96 17.61
C VAL A 28 -8.29 -4.28 16.35
N THR A 29 -7.26 -5.12 16.47
CA THR A 29 -6.34 -5.51 15.39
C THR A 29 -7.05 -5.97 14.11
N LEU A 30 -8.11 -6.78 14.24
CA LEU A 30 -8.92 -7.27 13.11
C LEU A 30 -9.66 -6.16 12.36
N LEU A 31 -10.06 -5.11 13.08
CA LEU A 31 -10.97 -4.07 12.59
C LEU A 31 -10.24 -2.80 12.16
N GLN A 32 -8.97 -2.62 12.54
CA GLN A 32 -8.14 -1.47 12.14
C GLN A 32 -8.10 -1.25 10.62
N ARG A 33 -8.30 -2.31 9.85
CA ARG A 33 -8.35 -2.29 8.38
C ARG A 33 -9.64 -1.72 7.79
N LEU A 34 -10.70 -1.59 8.58
CA LEU A 34 -12.02 -1.18 8.10
C LEU A 34 -12.15 0.35 8.09
N PRO A 35 -12.86 0.93 7.10
CA PRO A 35 -13.13 2.36 7.08
C PRO A 35 -14.02 2.76 8.26
N SER A 36 -13.95 4.02 8.69
CA SER A 36 -14.73 4.52 9.83
C SER A 36 -16.24 4.36 9.65
N SER A 37 -16.75 4.37 8.42
CA SER A 37 -18.16 4.08 8.10
C SER A 37 -18.55 2.63 8.42
N SER A 38 -17.68 1.66 8.11
CA SER A 38 -17.89 0.25 8.47
C SER A 38 -17.81 0.05 9.98
N LEU A 39 -16.88 0.71 10.67
CA LEU A 39 -16.81 0.65 12.15
C LEU A 39 -18.08 1.18 12.81
N LYS A 40 -18.69 2.25 12.27
CA LYS A 40 -19.98 2.77 12.74
C LYS A 40 -21.10 1.75 12.57
N ARG A 41 -21.19 1.11 11.39
CA ARG A 41 -22.17 0.05 11.12
C ARG A 41 -21.99 -1.15 12.06
N ILE A 42 -20.75 -1.53 12.35
CA ILE A 42 -20.45 -2.59 13.32
C ILE A 42 -20.90 -2.17 14.72
N ALA A 43 -20.57 -0.95 15.15
CA ALA A 43 -20.95 -0.43 16.46
C ALA A 43 -22.47 -0.39 16.70
N GLU A 44 -23.28 -0.26 15.65
CA GLU A 44 -24.75 -0.29 15.71
C GLU A 44 -25.32 -1.70 15.91
N VAL A 45 -24.61 -2.75 15.51
CA VAL A 45 -25.11 -4.15 15.52
C VAL A 45 -24.44 -5.06 16.55
N VAL A 46 -23.37 -4.61 17.21
CA VAL A 46 -22.70 -5.42 18.24
C VAL A 46 -23.53 -5.55 19.52
N LEU A 47 -23.51 -6.75 20.11
CA LEU A 47 -24.19 -7.05 21.36
C LEU A 47 -23.19 -7.07 22.52
N PHE A 48 -23.58 -6.50 23.67
CA PHE A 48 -22.78 -6.59 24.89
C PHE A 48 -23.08 -7.91 25.61
N LYS A 49 -22.04 -8.71 25.86
CA LYS A 49 -22.14 -9.90 26.71
C LYS A 49 -21.21 -9.77 27.91
N ARG A 50 -21.72 -10.09 29.10
CA ARG A 50 -20.97 -10.14 30.35
C ARG A 50 -20.87 -11.59 30.82
N TYR A 51 -19.71 -11.92 31.37
CA TYR A 51 -19.38 -13.24 31.89
C TYR A 51 -18.70 -13.08 33.24
N ASP A 52 -19.06 -13.94 34.19
CA ASP A 52 -18.42 -13.99 35.48
C ASP A 52 -17.14 -14.81 35.41
N ARG A 53 -16.28 -14.67 36.42
CA ARG A 53 -15.02 -15.42 36.48
C ARG A 53 -15.31 -16.92 36.51
N GLY A 54 -14.67 -17.65 35.60
CA GLY A 54 -14.83 -19.10 35.44
C GLY A 54 -15.88 -19.51 34.41
N ASP A 55 -16.64 -18.56 33.87
CA ASP A 55 -17.62 -18.86 32.83
C ASP A 55 -16.95 -19.24 31.51
N TYR A 56 -17.54 -20.24 30.84
CA TYR A 56 -17.19 -20.58 29.48
C TYR A 56 -17.86 -19.58 28.52
N VAL A 57 -17.03 -18.83 27.79
CA VAL A 57 -17.49 -17.87 26.80
C VAL A 57 -17.85 -18.57 25.49
N VAL A 58 -17.00 -19.52 25.08
CA VAL A 58 -17.19 -20.40 23.92
C VAL A 58 -16.72 -21.80 24.28
N ARG A 59 -17.44 -22.82 23.80
CA ARG A 59 -17.05 -24.24 23.91
C ARG A 59 -16.78 -24.83 22.53
N GLU A 60 -15.75 -25.64 22.38
CA GLU A 60 -15.29 -26.27 21.13
C GLU A 60 -16.42 -26.98 20.36
N ASN A 61 -17.40 -27.55 21.08
CA ASN A 61 -18.54 -28.28 20.51
C ASN A 61 -19.86 -27.49 20.46
N GLN A 62 -19.84 -26.18 20.72
CA GLN A 62 -21.02 -25.32 20.57
C GLN A 62 -20.87 -24.44 19.34
N ASN A 63 -21.96 -24.35 18.56
CA ASN A 63 -21.99 -23.50 17.37
C ASN A 63 -21.73 -22.05 17.80
N VAL A 64 -20.57 -21.51 17.44
CA VAL A 64 -20.16 -20.18 17.91
C VAL A 64 -20.94 -19.12 17.15
N ASP A 65 -21.77 -18.36 17.88
CA ASP A 65 -22.71 -17.40 17.29
C ASP A 65 -22.05 -16.22 16.53
N GLY A 66 -20.73 -16.03 16.60
CA GLY A 66 -20.08 -14.89 15.95
C GLY A 66 -18.62 -14.66 16.35
N VAL A 67 -18.17 -13.42 16.17
CA VAL A 67 -16.82 -12.95 16.58
C VAL A 67 -16.94 -12.12 17.84
N TYR A 68 -16.12 -12.44 18.84
CA TYR A 68 -16.09 -11.77 20.14
C TYR A 68 -14.90 -10.81 20.21
N PHE A 69 -15.12 -9.59 20.69
CA PHE A 69 -14.09 -8.57 20.95
C PHE A 69 -14.02 -8.26 22.44
N LEU A 70 -12.85 -8.37 23.07
CA LEU A 70 -12.70 -8.18 24.51
C LEU A 70 -12.65 -6.70 24.87
N LEU A 71 -13.70 -6.19 25.52
CA LEU A 71 -13.80 -4.79 25.96
C LEU A 71 -13.13 -4.57 27.31
N GLN A 72 -13.33 -5.49 28.26
CA GLN A 72 -12.79 -5.40 29.61
C GLN A 72 -12.67 -6.80 30.21
N GLY A 73 -11.63 -7.02 31.02
CA GLY A 73 -11.33 -8.31 31.63
C GLY A 73 -10.29 -9.11 30.86
N GLN A 74 -10.08 -10.35 31.29
CA GLN A 74 -9.16 -11.31 30.68
C GLN A 74 -9.88 -12.62 30.40
N ALA A 75 -9.54 -13.25 29.28
CA ALA A 75 -10.00 -14.58 28.94
C ALA A 75 -8.81 -15.47 28.58
N GLN A 76 -9.01 -16.78 28.57
CA GLN A 76 -7.98 -17.74 28.25
C GLN A 76 -8.50 -18.76 27.25
N VAL A 77 -7.68 -19.04 26.23
CA VAL A 77 -7.98 -20.10 25.26
C VAL A 77 -7.36 -21.41 25.74
N LEU A 78 -8.20 -22.44 25.91
CA LEU A 78 -7.83 -23.80 26.27
C LEU A 78 -7.87 -24.67 25.00
N ARG A 79 -6.70 -25.04 24.46
CA ARG A 79 -6.62 -25.97 23.31
C ARG A 79 -6.65 -27.43 23.78
N SER A 80 -7.31 -28.29 22.99
CA SER A 80 -7.43 -29.73 23.25
C SER A 80 -6.06 -30.43 23.34
N ALA A 81 -5.96 -31.40 24.24
CA ALA A 81 -4.73 -32.05 24.74
C ALA A 81 -3.93 -32.93 23.74
N LYS A 82 -4.00 -32.65 22.43
CA LYS A 82 -3.27 -33.40 21.38
C LYS A 82 -1.95 -32.76 20.92
N ASP A 83 -1.65 -31.53 21.34
CA ASP A 83 -0.37 -30.87 21.08
C ASP A 83 0.46 -30.81 22.36
N GLU A 84 1.62 -31.50 22.40
CA GLU A 84 2.53 -31.61 23.55
C GLU A 84 3.22 -30.28 23.96
N ASN A 85 2.80 -29.15 23.38
CA ASN A 85 3.34 -27.82 23.67
C ASN A 85 2.21 -26.83 24.03
N CYS A 86 1.36 -27.23 24.99
CA CYS A 86 0.21 -26.44 25.47
C CYS A 86 0.66 -25.12 26.10
N GLN A 87 0.74 -24.06 25.29
CA GLN A 87 0.83 -22.70 25.77
C GLN A 87 -0.57 -22.13 25.94
N GLU A 88 -0.94 -21.92 27.19
CA GLU A 88 -2.07 -21.12 27.60
C GLU A 88 -1.94 -19.70 27.03
N LEU A 89 -2.87 -19.30 26.15
CA LEU A 89 -2.85 -17.97 25.52
C LEU A 89 -3.83 -17.04 26.25
N PRO A 90 -3.35 -16.10 27.08
CA PRO A 90 -4.20 -15.10 27.70
C PRO A 90 -4.64 -14.04 26.69
N LEU A 91 -5.94 -13.85 26.56
CA LEU A 91 -6.57 -12.78 25.80
C LEU A 91 -6.83 -11.59 26.72
N LYS A 92 -6.52 -10.39 26.23
CA LYS A 92 -6.70 -9.11 26.93
C LYS A 92 -7.59 -8.18 26.12
N ARG A 93 -7.86 -7.00 26.70
CA ARG A 93 -8.60 -5.92 26.02
C ARG A 93 -8.04 -5.66 24.60
N TYR A 94 -8.96 -5.50 23.65
CA TYR A 94 -8.73 -5.36 22.19
C TYR A 94 -8.39 -6.65 21.42
N ASP A 95 -8.19 -7.78 22.11
CA ASP A 95 -8.09 -9.08 21.44
C ASP A 95 -9.48 -9.58 21.01
N PHE A 96 -9.48 -10.60 20.16
CA PHE A 96 -10.71 -11.17 19.59
C PHE A 96 -10.57 -12.67 19.37
N PHE A 97 -11.70 -13.37 19.32
CA PHE A 97 -11.77 -14.81 19.05
C PHE A 97 -13.13 -15.20 18.44
N GLY A 98 -13.21 -16.39 17.85
CA GLY A 98 -14.40 -16.91 17.15
C GLY A 98 -14.13 -17.21 15.68
N HIS A 99 -15.09 -17.85 15.01
CA HIS A 99 -14.95 -18.21 13.60
C HIS A 99 -15.07 -16.98 12.68
N GLY A 100 -14.00 -16.64 11.95
CA GLY A 100 -14.04 -15.56 10.96
C GLY A 100 -12.72 -15.25 10.23
N ILE A 101 -12.87 -14.75 8.99
CA ILE A 101 -11.93 -14.17 7.98
C ILE A 101 -10.58 -14.85 7.74
N PHE A 102 -9.81 -15.17 8.78
CA PHE A 102 -8.43 -15.65 8.66
C PHE A 102 -8.30 -17.05 9.25
N GLY A 103 -8.94 -18.03 8.58
CA GLY A 103 -9.03 -19.40 9.09
C GLY A 103 -9.76 -19.48 10.44
N ASP A 104 -9.82 -20.68 11.01
CA ASP A 104 -10.46 -20.91 12.31
C ASP A 104 -9.59 -20.30 13.41
N VAL A 105 -9.83 -19.02 13.72
CA VAL A 105 -8.96 -18.25 14.62
C VAL A 105 -8.85 -18.92 15.99
N TYR A 106 -9.89 -19.60 16.51
CA TYR A 106 -9.74 -20.57 17.61
C TYR A 106 -10.92 -21.58 17.63
N SER A 107 -10.69 -22.85 17.25
CA SER A 107 -11.60 -23.97 17.56
C SER A 107 -11.26 -24.53 18.95
N ALA A 108 -11.42 -23.71 19.99
CA ALA A 108 -10.95 -24.02 21.33
C ALA A 108 -11.87 -23.42 22.40
N ASP A 109 -11.90 -24.03 23.58
CA ASP A 109 -12.66 -23.53 24.71
C ASP A 109 -12.09 -22.18 25.17
N VAL A 110 -12.94 -21.18 25.39
CA VAL A 110 -12.53 -19.88 25.93
C VAL A 110 -13.20 -19.65 27.27
N VAL A 111 -12.39 -19.41 28.31
CA VAL A 111 -12.86 -19.23 29.70
C VAL A 111 -12.52 -17.84 30.21
N ALA A 112 -13.45 -17.20 30.92
CA ALA A 112 -13.24 -15.90 31.56
C ALA A 112 -12.37 -16.04 32.82
N LEU A 113 -11.24 -15.33 32.89
CA LEU A 113 -10.34 -15.34 34.05
C LEU A 113 -10.71 -14.28 35.10
N SER A 114 -11.46 -13.26 34.69
CA SER A 114 -12.03 -12.20 35.50
C SER A 114 -13.49 -11.97 35.09
N GLU A 115 -14.19 -11.04 35.74
CA GLU A 115 -15.37 -10.43 35.13
C GLU A 115 -14.99 -9.91 33.73
N LEU A 116 -15.64 -10.45 32.70
CA LEU A 116 -15.29 -10.24 31.30
C LEU A 116 -16.50 -9.61 30.60
N THR A 117 -16.25 -8.50 29.90
CA THR A 117 -17.23 -7.89 29.00
C THR A 117 -16.71 -7.98 27.57
N CYS A 118 -17.54 -8.55 26.70
CA CYS A 118 -17.26 -8.72 25.28
C CYS A 118 -18.29 -8.00 24.42
N LEU A 119 -17.86 -7.51 23.26
CA LEU A 119 -18.75 -7.14 22.16
C LEU A 119 -18.85 -8.35 21.21
N LEU A 120 -20.06 -8.83 20.97
CA LEU A 120 -20.32 -9.93 20.04
C LEU A 120 -20.87 -9.38 18.73
N LEU A 121 -20.18 -9.67 17.63
CA LEU A 121 -20.72 -9.51 16.29
C LEU A 121 -21.26 -10.86 15.81
N MET A 122 -22.57 -10.95 15.64
CA MET A 122 -23.27 -12.16 15.22
C MET A 122 -22.88 -12.60 13.80
N SER A 123 -23.05 -13.90 13.53
CA SER A 123 -22.57 -14.54 12.29
C SER A 123 -23.26 -14.05 11.02
N ASP A 124 -24.49 -13.61 11.12
CA ASP A 124 -25.29 -12.96 10.08
C ASP A 124 -24.71 -11.60 9.64
N HIS A 125 -24.01 -10.91 10.55
CA HIS A 125 -23.35 -9.63 10.29
C HIS A 125 -21.86 -9.77 9.92
N ARG A 126 -21.35 -11.00 9.69
CA ARG A 126 -19.94 -11.25 9.30
C ARG A 126 -19.50 -10.50 8.04
N ALA A 127 -20.44 -10.25 7.11
CA ALA A 127 -20.15 -9.48 5.91
C ALA A 127 -19.64 -8.05 6.19
N LEU A 128 -19.89 -7.51 7.39
CA LEU A 128 -19.35 -6.21 7.82
C LEU A 128 -17.85 -6.26 8.17
N LEU A 129 -17.32 -7.44 8.49
CA LEU A 129 -15.90 -7.64 8.75
C LEU A 129 -15.09 -7.78 7.46
N GLU A 130 -15.74 -8.19 6.38
CA GLU A 130 -15.13 -8.18 5.05
C GLU A 130 -14.85 -6.73 4.67
N ILE A 131 -13.68 -6.47 4.08
CA ILE A 131 -13.42 -5.21 3.39
C ILE A 131 -14.17 -5.26 2.06
N LYS A 132 -15.50 -5.34 2.13
CA LYS A 132 -16.34 -4.84 1.05
C LYS A 132 -16.41 -3.37 1.33
N SER A 133 -15.55 -2.63 0.64
CA SER A 133 -15.68 -1.20 0.57
C SER A 133 -17.17 -0.89 0.33
N VAL A 134 -17.73 0.14 0.96
CA VAL A 134 -19.10 0.61 0.64
C VAL A 134 -19.17 1.17 -0.82
N SER A 135 -18.12 0.91 -1.62
CA SER A 135 -17.97 1.08 -3.06
C SER A 135 -17.80 -0.24 -3.85
N ASP A 136 -17.97 -1.42 -3.25
CA ASP A 136 -18.05 -2.71 -3.98
C ASP A 136 -19.38 -2.87 -4.75
N SER A 137 -20.26 -1.86 -4.71
CA SER A 137 -21.27 -1.66 -5.75
C SER A 137 -20.57 -1.20 -7.04
N GLU A 138 -20.05 -2.15 -7.82
CA GLU A 138 -19.78 -2.02 -9.26
C GLU A 138 -19.18 -0.67 -9.75
N LYS A 139 -18.30 -0.04 -8.97
CA LYS A 139 -17.43 1.01 -9.50
C LYS A 139 -16.17 0.32 -9.96
N GLU A 140 -16.00 0.22 -11.28
CA GLU A 140 -14.73 -0.17 -11.88
C GLU A 140 -13.59 0.61 -11.21
N ARG A 141 -12.72 -0.11 -10.52
CA ARG A 141 -11.48 0.46 -9.97
C ARG A 141 -10.67 1.04 -11.11
N CYS A 142 -10.01 2.17 -10.87
CA CYS A 142 -9.08 2.65 -11.88
C CYS A 142 -7.83 1.75 -11.94
N LEU A 143 -7.12 1.76 -13.08
CA LEU A 143 -6.02 0.82 -13.34
C LEU A 143 -4.95 0.80 -12.22
N VAL A 144 -4.66 1.94 -11.59
CA VAL A 144 -3.67 1.98 -10.51
C VAL A 144 -4.21 1.38 -9.20
N GLU A 145 -5.50 1.50 -8.91
CA GLU A 145 -6.11 0.84 -7.75
C GLU A 145 -6.06 -0.68 -7.90
N ASP A 146 -6.27 -1.20 -9.11
CA ASP A 146 -6.14 -2.63 -9.40
C ASP A 146 -4.71 -3.14 -9.22
N ILE A 147 -3.71 -2.36 -9.64
CA ILE A 147 -2.29 -2.68 -9.42
C ILE A 147 -1.96 -2.70 -7.92
N LEU A 148 -2.53 -1.79 -7.14
CA LEU A 148 -2.28 -1.69 -5.70
C LEU A 148 -3.17 -2.62 -4.86
N TYR A 149 -4.11 -3.31 -5.49
CA TYR A 149 -4.96 -4.26 -4.80
C TYR A 149 -4.14 -5.40 -4.19
N LEU A 150 -4.52 -5.77 -2.97
CA LEU A 150 -3.91 -6.87 -2.24
C LEU A 150 -5.00 -7.76 -1.67
N GLU A 151 -4.86 -9.04 -1.90
CA GLU A 151 -5.67 -10.07 -1.28
C GLU A 151 -5.15 -10.35 0.14
N PRO A 152 -5.97 -10.20 1.19
CA PRO A 152 -5.54 -10.50 2.55
C PRO A 152 -5.46 -12.03 2.75
N LEU A 153 -4.32 -12.52 3.23
CA LEU A 153 -4.12 -13.94 3.59
C LEU A 153 -4.22 -14.16 5.10
N ASP A 154 -3.71 -13.19 5.88
CA ASP A 154 -3.73 -13.15 7.34
C ASP A 154 -3.79 -11.67 7.80
N LEU A 155 -3.92 -11.42 9.10
CA LEU A 155 -3.93 -10.09 9.73
C LEU A 155 -2.78 -9.19 9.28
N ASN A 156 -1.63 -9.80 9.03
CA ASN A 156 -0.38 -9.13 8.70
C ASN A 156 0.24 -9.68 7.40
N VAL A 157 -0.47 -10.54 6.66
CA VAL A 157 0.05 -11.17 5.44
C VAL A 157 -0.88 -10.89 4.28
N PHE A 158 -0.33 -10.34 3.21
CA PHE A 158 -1.08 -9.95 2.02
C PHE A 158 -0.44 -10.55 0.77
N ARG A 159 -1.26 -10.82 -0.24
CA ARG A 159 -0.83 -11.31 -1.54
C ARG A 159 -1.15 -10.27 -2.61
N GLY A 160 -0.10 -9.80 -3.29
CA GLY A 160 -0.20 -8.92 -4.45
C GLY A 160 0.08 -9.67 -5.75
N PHE A 161 -0.49 -9.16 -6.83
CA PHE A 161 -0.26 -9.68 -8.18
C PHE A 161 0.32 -8.57 -9.05
N THR A 162 0.87 -8.94 -10.21
CA THR A 162 1.26 -8.01 -11.27
C THR A 162 0.23 -8.12 -12.39
N PRO A 163 -0.76 -7.21 -12.47
CA PRO A 163 -1.73 -7.23 -13.55
C PRO A 163 -1.08 -7.10 -14.93
N PRO A 164 -1.67 -7.64 -16.01
CA PRO A 164 -1.12 -7.52 -17.38
C PRO A 164 -0.92 -6.07 -17.86
N ASN A 165 -1.74 -5.15 -17.37
CA ASN A 165 -1.70 -3.71 -17.62
C ASN A 165 -0.73 -2.95 -16.69
N ALA A 166 -0.06 -3.63 -15.75
CA ALA A 166 0.97 -3.00 -14.94
C ALA A 166 2.21 -2.69 -15.80
N PRO A 167 2.95 -1.60 -15.52
CA PRO A 167 4.27 -1.42 -16.11
C PRO A 167 5.17 -2.57 -15.69
N THR A 168 5.68 -3.36 -16.66
CA THR A 168 6.41 -4.59 -16.33
C THR A 168 7.84 -4.64 -16.82
N TYR A 169 8.40 -3.66 -17.56
CA TYR A 169 9.83 -3.54 -17.98
C TYR A 169 10.75 -4.81 -17.96
N GLY A 170 10.24 -5.98 -18.36
CA GLY A 170 10.85 -7.32 -18.16
C GLY A 170 10.92 -7.90 -16.73
N LYS A 171 10.45 -7.20 -15.69
CA LYS A 171 10.50 -7.56 -14.26
C LYS A 171 9.43 -6.80 -13.46
N VAL A 172 9.15 -7.20 -12.23
CA VAL A 172 8.25 -6.42 -11.36
C VAL A 172 8.78 -4.99 -11.23
N TYR A 173 7.91 -4.03 -11.52
CA TYR A 173 8.24 -2.61 -11.46
C TYR A 173 8.47 -2.16 -10.01
N GLY A 174 9.51 -1.35 -9.77
CA GLY A 174 9.89 -0.90 -8.42
C GLY A 174 8.76 -0.13 -7.72
N GLY A 175 8.09 0.78 -8.43
CA GLY A 175 6.91 1.48 -7.92
C GLY A 175 5.74 0.56 -7.55
N GLN A 176 5.57 -0.59 -8.22
CA GLN A 176 4.59 -1.59 -7.79
C GLN A 176 4.94 -2.17 -6.43
N LEU A 177 6.20 -2.57 -6.21
CA LEU A 177 6.66 -3.09 -4.91
C LEU A 177 6.47 -2.05 -3.81
N VAL A 178 6.87 -0.80 -4.06
CA VAL A 178 6.72 0.31 -3.12
C VAL A 178 5.25 0.56 -2.80
N GLY A 179 4.41 0.73 -3.82
CA GLY A 179 2.99 1.02 -3.65
C GLY A 179 2.23 -0.10 -2.94
N GLN A 180 2.45 -1.35 -3.34
CA GLN A 180 1.82 -2.51 -2.71
C GLN A 180 2.31 -2.71 -1.27
N ALA A 181 3.61 -2.60 -0.99
CA ALA A 181 4.11 -2.71 0.38
C ALA A 181 3.56 -1.60 1.29
N LEU A 182 3.46 -0.37 0.78
CA LEU A 182 2.87 0.74 1.52
C LEU A 182 1.37 0.55 1.76
N ALA A 183 0.64 -0.01 0.79
CA ALA A 183 -0.76 -0.38 0.94
C ALA A 183 -0.94 -1.49 1.99
N ALA A 184 -0.07 -2.51 1.99
CA ALA A 184 -0.06 -3.57 3.00
C ALA A 184 0.18 -2.98 4.40
N ALA A 185 1.21 -2.13 4.57
CA ALA A 185 1.49 -1.46 5.82
C ALA A 185 0.29 -0.63 6.32
N SER A 186 -0.32 0.17 5.42
CA SER A 186 -1.45 1.04 5.74
C SER A 186 -2.68 0.26 6.21
N LYS A 187 -2.93 -0.93 5.67
CA LYS A 187 -4.03 -1.82 6.10
C LYS A 187 -3.86 -2.39 7.52
N THR A 188 -2.67 -2.28 8.12
CA THR A 188 -2.38 -2.78 9.48
C THR A 188 -2.28 -1.69 10.54
N VAL A 189 -2.67 -0.46 10.19
CA VAL A 189 -2.57 0.72 11.05
C VAL A 189 -3.97 1.29 11.28
N GLU A 190 -4.19 1.86 12.46
CA GLU A 190 -5.42 2.60 12.80
C GLU A 190 -5.76 3.66 11.72
N THR A 191 -7.01 3.72 11.28
CA THR A 191 -7.49 4.54 10.14
C THR A 191 -7.11 6.03 10.24
N MET A 192 -6.96 6.56 11.46
CA MET A 192 -6.63 7.98 11.70
C MET A 192 -5.15 8.29 11.52
N LYS A 193 -4.28 7.29 11.41
CA LYS A 193 -2.83 7.44 11.23
C LYS A 193 -2.47 7.23 9.78
N ILE A 194 -1.97 8.28 9.14
CA ILE A 194 -1.60 8.27 7.72
C ILE A 194 -0.08 8.22 7.60
N VAL A 195 0.43 7.46 6.62
CA VAL A 195 1.87 7.31 6.37
C VAL A 195 2.52 8.66 6.08
N HIS A 196 3.48 9.11 6.89
CA HIS A 196 4.18 10.38 6.67
C HIS A 196 5.60 10.21 6.12
N ASN A 197 6.18 9.02 6.22
CA ASN A 197 7.39 8.67 5.50
C ASN A 197 7.54 7.16 5.32
N PHE A 198 8.41 6.77 4.39
CA PHE A 198 8.97 5.44 4.35
C PHE A 198 10.39 5.42 3.79
N HIS A 199 11.09 4.33 4.07
CA HIS A 199 12.39 3.96 3.53
C HIS A 199 12.34 2.54 3.03
N SER A 200 12.98 2.23 1.91
CA SER A 200 12.93 0.88 1.33
C SER A 200 14.20 0.50 0.60
N TYR A 201 14.43 -0.80 0.48
CA TYR A 201 15.54 -1.39 -0.27
C TYR A 201 15.02 -2.46 -1.25
N PHE A 202 15.53 -2.40 -2.48
CA PHE A 202 15.32 -3.42 -3.51
C PHE A 202 16.47 -4.43 -3.43
N LEU A 203 16.16 -5.66 -3.04
CA LEU A 203 17.16 -6.70 -2.76
C LEU A 203 17.37 -7.62 -3.95
N LEU A 204 16.28 -8.03 -4.60
CA LEU A 204 16.28 -8.95 -5.73
C LEU A 204 15.27 -8.53 -6.80
N VAL A 205 15.49 -8.97 -8.03
CA VAL A 205 14.57 -8.74 -9.14
C VAL A 205 13.31 -9.60 -8.94
N GLY A 206 12.14 -8.95 -8.96
CA GLY A 206 10.85 -9.64 -8.88
C GLY A 206 10.42 -10.26 -10.22
N ASP A 207 9.81 -11.44 -10.15
CA ASP A 207 9.24 -12.19 -11.27
C ASP A 207 7.76 -11.80 -11.47
N ILE A 208 7.40 -11.31 -12.66
CA ILE A 208 6.05 -10.78 -12.94
C ILE A 208 4.97 -11.86 -12.92
N ASN A 209 5.35 -13.12 -13.16
CA ASN A 209 4.40 -14.23 -13.28
C ASN A 209 4.08 -14.87 -11.92
N ILE A 210 4.67 -14.37 -10.84
CA ILE A 210 4.59 -14.97 -9.52
C ILE A 210 3.97 -13.96 -8.55
N PRO A 211 2.96 -14.36 -7.75
CA PRO A 211 2.41 -13.50 -6.72
C PRO A 211 3.47 -13.06 -5.71
N ILE A 212 3.31 -11.87 -5.16
CA ILE A 212 4.22 -11.30 -4.17
C ILE A 212 3.53 -11.39 -2.81
N ILE A 213 4.19 -12.02 -1.84
CA ILE A 213 3.69 -12.10 -0.45
C ILE A 213 4.29 -10.95 0.34
N PHE A 214 3.46 -10.11 0.93
CA PHE A 214 3.85 -9.00 1.79
C PHE A 214 3.58 -9.37 3.24
N GLU A 215 4.64 -9.55 4.02
CA GLU A 215 4.60 -9.84 5.45
C GLU A 215 4.84 -8.53 6.22
N VAL A 216 3.87 -8.10 7.04
CA VAL A 216 3.89 -6.83 7.76
C VAL A 216 4.23 -7.06 9.23
N ASN A 217 5.36 -6.51 9.70
CA ASN A 217 5.72 -6.53 11.11
C ASN A 217 5.30 -5.24 11.80
N ARG A 218 4.52 -5.38 12.88
CA ARG A 218 4.06 -4.25 13.71
C ARG A 218 5.14 -3.88 14.73
N LEU A 219 6.07 -3.01 14.34
CA LEU A 219 7.23 -2.65 15.17
C LEU A 219 6.84 -1.79 16.38
N ARG A 220 5.88 -0.87 16.20
CA ARG A 220 5.42 0.03 17.28
C ARG A 220 4.01 0.52 17.01
N ASP A 221 3.19 0.55 18.07
CA ASP A 221 1.92 1.26 18.10
C ASP A 221 1.86 2.18 19.32
N GLY A 222 2.16 3.46 19.09
CA GLY A 222 1.97 4.53 20.07
C GLY A 222 0.66 5.28 19.84
N ASN A 223 0.34 6.21 20.74
CA ASN A 223 -0.89 7.01 20.61
C ASN A 223 -0.92 7.83 19.31
N ASN A 224 0.19 8.52 19.00
CA ASN A 224 0.28 9.41 17.83
C ASN A 224 0.98 8.78 16.63
N PHE A 225 1.92 7.86 16.87
CA PHE A 225 2.78 7.28 15.84
C PHE A 225 2.66 5.76 15.82
N SER A 226 2.67 5.18 14.62
CA SER A 226 2.81 3.74 14.40
C SER A 226 3.95 3.49 13.41
N THR A 227 4.69 2.41 13.61
CA THR A 227 5.80 2.01 12.73
C THR A 227 5.58 0.58 12.26
N ARG A 228 5.79 0.35 10.96
CA ARG A 228 5.69 -0.96 10.31
C ARG A 228 6.97 -1.25 9.54
N SER A 229 7.38 -2.51 9.52
CA SER A 229 8.23 -3.01 8.42
C SER A 229 7.42 -3.96 7.55
N VAL A 230 7.76 -4.04 6.27
CA VAL A 230 7.12 -4.93 5.30
C VAL A 230 8.19 -5.62 4.49
N ASP A 231 8.16 -6.94 4.49
CA ASP A 231 9.00 -7.76 3.63
C ASP A 231 8.15 -8.33 2.49
N ALA A 232 8.54 -8.02 1.26
CA ALA A 232 7.95 -8.59 0.06
C ALA A 232 8.75 -9.82 -0.36
N ARG A 233 8.09 -10.96 -0.53
CA ARG A 233 8.73 -12.26 -0.75
C ARG A 233 8.21 -12.96 -2.00
N GLN A 234 9.13 -13.60 -2.71
CA GLN A 234 8.85 -14.52 -3.81
C GLN A 234 9.77 -15.74 -3.69
N LYS A 235 9.26 -16.95 -3.96
CA LYS A 235 10.03 -18.21 -3.87
C LYS A 235 10.76 -18.36 -2.53
N GLY A 236 10.14 -17.90 -1.43
CA GLY A 236 10.71 -17.92 -0.08
C GLY A 236 11.79 -16.87 0.21
N LYS A 237 12.22 -16.07 -0.77
CA LYS A 237 13.26 -15.03 -0.63
C LYS A 237 12.65 -13.64 -0.53
N THR A 238 13.20 -12.79 0.33
CA THR A 238 12.83 -11.37 0.40
C THR A 238 13.42 -10.64 -0.80
N ILE A 239 12.55 -10.07 -1.63
CA ILE A 239 12.94 -9.32 -2.83
C ILE A 239 12.97 -7.80 -2.59
N PHE A 240 12.22 -7.33 -1.58
CA PHE A 240 12.10 -5.93 -1.22
C PHE A 240 11.72 -5.80 0.24
N THR A 241 12.25 -4.79 0.93
CA THR A 241 11.91 -4.47 2.31
C THR A 241 11.60 -2.98 2.45
N LEU A 242 10.62 -2.65 3.28
CA LEU A 242 10.18 -1.27 3.52
C LEU A 242 9.93 -1.04 5.00
N PHE A 243 10.32 0.12 5.51
CA PHE A 243 9.95 0.66 6.82
C PHE A 243 9.08 1.89 6.61
N ALA A 244 7.89 1.93 7.20
CA ALA A 244 6.97 3.06 7.13
C ALA A 244 6.62 3.58 8.52
N SER A 245 6.49 4.89 8.63
CA SER A 245 6.00 5.58 9.82
C SER A 245 4.70 6.31 9.52
N PHE A 246 3.75 6.18 10.44
CA PHE A 246 2.38 6.68 10.34
C PHE A 246 2.10 7.62 11.50
N GLN A 247 1.33 8.69 11.26
CA GLN A 247 1.04 9.69 12.28
C GLN A 247 -0.43 10.12 12.23
N LYS A 248 -1.05 10.34 13.40
CA LYS A 248 -2.34 11.03 13.52
C LYS A 248 -2.20 12.48 13.05
N LYS A 249 -3.24 13.03 12.42
CA LYS A 249 -3.27 14.46 12.07
C LYS A 249 -3.17 15.33 13.32
N GLN A 250 -2.22 16.27 13.33
CA GLN A 250 -1.96 17.17 14.47
C GLN A 250 -1.63 18.57 13.96
N GLN A 251 -1.89 19.59 14.79
CA GLN A 251 -1.44 20.95 14.52
C GLN A 251 0.06 21.07 14.79
N GLY A 252 0.77 21.85 13.98
CA GLY A 252 2.21 22.04 14.11
C GLY A 252 2.71 23.27 13.37
N PHE A 253 4.02 23.51 13.47
CA PHE A 253 4.69 24.60 12.76
C PHE A 253 4.66 24.39 11.25
N THR A 254 4.59 25.49 10.49
CA THR A 254 4.49 25.45 9.03
C THR A 254 5.48 26.42 8.40
N HIS A 255 6.30 25.91 7.49
CA HIS A 255 7.10 26.69 6.54
C HIS A 255 7.33 25.85 5.28
N GLN A 256 7.75 26.48 4.18
CA GLN A 256 8.41 25.80 3.07
C GLN A 256 9.44 26.75 2.45
N GLU A 257 10.68 26.27 2.30
CA GLU A 257 11.74 27.04 1.63
C GLU A 257 11.75 26.79 0.12
N SER A 258 11.41 25.57 -0.29
CA SER A 258 11.42 25.22 -1.71
C SER A 258 10.24 25.86 -2.43
N THR A 259 10.53 26.76 -3.36
CA THR A 259 9.55 27.36 -4.27
C THR A 259 9.28 26.44 -5.45
N MET A 260 8.00 26.29 -5.83
CA MET A 260 7.64 25.60 -7.07
C MET A 260 8.24 26.35 -8.26
N PRO A 261 9.02 25.70 -9.15
CA PRO A 261 9.58 26.37 -10.31
C PRO A 261 8.49 26.74 -11.31
N HIS A 262 8.71 27.81 -12.07
CA HIS A 262 7.82 28.17 -13.17
C HIS A 262 7.85 27.09 -14.27
N THR A 263 6.68 26.56 -14.61
CA THR A 263 6.49 25.57 -15.68
C THR A 263 5.19 25.89 -16.44
N PRO A 264 5.07 25.47 -17.72
CA PRO A 264 3.79 25.52 -18.41
C PRO A 264 2.71 24.73 -17.66
N ALA A 265 1.46 25.16 -17.80
CA ALA A 265 0.33 24.44 -17.23
C ALA A 265 0.23 23.04 -17.86
N PRO A 266 -0.10 21.98 -17.09
CA PRO A 266 -0.15 20.62 -17.60
C PRO A 266 -1.08 20.49 -18.80
N GLU A 267 -2.19 21.24 -18.83
CA GLU A 267 -3.16 21.24 -19.93
C GLU A 267 -2.58 21.70 -21.27
N THR A 268 -1.52 22.52 -21.26
CA THR A 268 -0.83 23.01 -22.47
C THR A 268 0.27 22.09 -22.98
N LEU A 269 0.66 21.10 -22.18
CA LEU A 269 1.73 20.16 -22.50
C LEU A 269 1.17 18.95 -23.26
N LEU A 270 1.99 18.40 -24.15
CA LEU A 270 1.61 17.24 -24.96
C LEU A 270 1.35 16.00 -24.07
N PRO A 271 0.23 15.30 -24.28
CA PRO A 271 -0.02 13.98 -23.72
C PRO A 271 0.99 12.94 -24.20
N ARG A 272 1.15 11.86 -23.42
CA ARG A 272 2.00 10.71 -23.79
C ARG A 272 1.52 10.07 -25.09
N GLU A 273 0.22 9.94 -25.25
CA GLU A 273 -0.42 9.27 -26.38
C GLU A 273 -0.06 9.96 -27.70
N ASP A 274 -0.21 11.28 -27.76
CA ASP A 274 0.17 12.10 -28.91
C ASP A 274 1.68 12.01 -29.23
N ILE A 275 2.54 11.90 -28.20
CA ILE A 275 3.99 11.71 -28.41
C ILE A 275 4.26 10.36 -29.07
N LEU A 276 3.62 9.30 -28.57
CA LEU A 276 3.80 7.95 -29.13
C LEU A 276 3.22 7.84 -30.54
N GLU A 277 2.07 8.46 -30.81
CA GLU A 277 1.47 8.51 -32.15
C GLU A 277 2.41 9.18 -33.16
N ARG A 278 3.06 10.28 -32.78
CA ARG A 278 4.11 10.92 -33.59
C ARG A 278 5.28 9.97 -33.86
N LEU A 279 5.73 9.20 -32.87
CA LEU A 279 6.82 8.24 -33.05
C LEU A 279 6.42 7.06 -33.95
N VAL A 280 5.17 6.60 -33.89
CA VAL A 280 4.67 5.52 -34.77
C VAL A 280 4.53 5.98 -36.21
N THR A 281 4.20 7.25 -36.43
CA THR A 281 3.97 7.81 -37.77
C THR A 281 5.22 8.42 -38.41
N ASP A 282 6.30 8.64 -37.66
CA ASP A 282 7.53 9.28 -38.16
C ASP A 282 8.28 8.39 -39.20
N PRO A 283 8.32 8.77 -40.49
CA PRO A 283 8.97 7.97 -41.53
C PRO A 283 10.49 7.87 -41.37
N LEU A 284 11.12 8.73 -40.56
CA LEU A 284 12.56 8.71 -40.30
C LEU A 284 12.97 7.62 -39.30
N LEU A 285 12.02 6.98 -38.64
CA LEU A 285 12.28 5.93 -37.66
C LEU A 285 12.23 4.52 -38.28
N PRO A 286 13.17 3.62 -37.90
CA PRO A 286 13.16 2.24 -38.37
C PRO A 286 11.82 1.55 -38.11
N ARG A 287 11.35 0.73 -39.06
CA ARG A 287 10.05 0.05 -38.96
C ARG A 287 9.93 -0.80 -37.68
N ASP A 288 10.98 -1.49 -37.29
CA ASP A 288 11.00 -2.31 -36.07
C ASP A 288 10.83 -1.46 -34.80
N TYR A 289 11.42 -0.26 -34.78
CA TYR A 289 11.24 0.69 -33.69
C TYR A 289 9.79 1.19 -33.65
N ARG A 290 9.23 1.57 -34.80
CA ARG A 290 7.83 2.01 -34.89
C ARG A 290 6.84 0.93 -34.46
N ASN A 291 7.05 -0.31 -34.89
CA ASN A 291 6.24 -1.46 -34.48
C ASN A 291 6.32 -1.68 -32.97
N LYS A 292 7.52 -1.58 -32.38
CA LYS A 292 7.70 -1.68 -30.93
C LYS A 292 6.91 -0.57 -30.21
N VAL A 293 7.03 0.69 -30.65
CA VAL A 293 6.28 1.80 -30.05
C VAL A 293 4.76 1.60 -30.20
N ALA A 294 4.29 1.10 -31.35
CA ALA A 294 2.87 0.81 -31.57
C ALA A 294 2.33 -0.20 -30.55
N THR A 295 3.09 -1.25 -30.22
CA THR A 295 2.70 -2.18 -29.16
C THR A 295 2.64 -1.53 -27.77
N GLU A 296 3.45 -0.49 -27.51
CA GLU A 296 3.41 0.27 -26.25
C GLU A 296 2.23 1.26 -26.16
N ILE A 297 1.61 1.63 -27.29
CA ILE A 297 0.40 2.46 -27.34
C ILE A 297 -0.83 1.65 -26.93
N GLU A 298 -0.90 0.39 -27.35
CA GLU A 298 -2.04 -0.49 -27.07
C GLU A 298 -2.14 -0.88 -25.58
N VAL A 299 -1.04 -0.79 -24.83
CA VAL A 299 -1.02 -1.09 -23.39
C VAL A 299 -1.47 0.14 -22.59
N PRO A 300 -2.60 0.07 -21.85
CA PRO A 300 -3.05 1.17 -21.03
C PRO A 300 -2.03 1.51 -19.94
N PHE A 301 -1.60 2.76 -19.90
CA PHE A 301 -0.65 3.23 -18.89
C PHE A 301 -1.40 3.97 -17.76
N PRO A 302 -1.23 3.59 -16.47
CA PRO A 302 -2.08 4.06 -15.37
C PRO A 302 -1.85 5.53 -14.95
N ILE A 303 -0.73 6.13 -15.35
CA ILE A 303 -0.32 7.49 -14.97
C ILE A 303 -0.24 8.39 -16.20
N ASP A 304 -0.95 9.52 -16.22
CA ASP A 304 -0.74 10.57 -17.22
C ASP A 304 0.54 11.34 -16.86
N ILE A 305 1.47 11.46 -17.81
CA ILE A 305 2.76 12.15 -17.64
C ILE A 305 2.92 13.18 -18.75
N ARG A 306 3.22 14.42 -18.36
CA ARG A 306 3.43 15.54 -19.28
C ARG A 306 4.75 16.24 -19.00
N PHE A 307 5.70 16.10 -19.91
CA PHE A 307 7.04 16.66 -19.77
C PHE A 307 7.02 18.18 -19.97
N CYS A 308 7.63 18.93 -19.03
CA CYS A 308 7.71 20.39 -19.13
C CYS A 308 8.69 20.86 -20.22
N GLU A 309 9.68 20.03 -20.52
CA GLU A 309 10.74 20.26 -21.52
C GLU A 309 10.84 18.99 -22.39
N PRO A 310 9.90 18.77 -23.33
CA PRO A 310 9.87 17.53 -24.10
C PRO A 310 11.09 17.43 -25.02
N ASN A 311 11.72 16.25 -25.03
CA ASN A 311 12.76 15.91 -25.99
C ASN A 311 12.17 14.95 -27.04
N HIS A 312 12.00 15.45 -28.26
CA HIS A 312 11.46 14.67 -29.38
C HIS A 312 12.51 13.87 -30.14
N SER A 313 13.79 14.03 -29.80
CA SER A 313 14.88 13.30 -30.44
C SER A 313 14.91 11.84 -29.97
N THR A 314 14.85 10.90 -30.90
CA THR A 314 15.13 9.49 -30.62
C THR A 314 16.62 9.20 -30.45
N LYS A 315 17.49 10.15 -30.83
CA LYS A 315 18.93 10.04 -30.61
C LYS A 315 19.25 10.28 -29.14
N GLN A 316 19.88 9.27 -28.53
CA GLN A 316 20.42 9.39 -27.19
C GLN A 316 21.56 10.42 -27.17
N THR A 317 21.27 11.59 -26.62
CA THR A 317 22.20 12.71 -26.49
C THR A 317 22.30 13.13 -25.04
N LYS A 318 23.45 13.70 -24.68
CA LYS A 318 23.69 14.22 -23.34
C LYS A 318 22.71 15.34 -23.02
N SER A 319 22.15 15.31 -21.81
CA SER A 319 21.30 16.36 -21.28
C SER A 319 21.62 16.60 -19.80
N PRO A 320 21.24 17.75 -19.23
CA PRO A 320 21.43 18.00 -17.81
C PRO A 320 20.80 16.90 -16.92
N PRO A 321 21.37 16.60 -15.74
CA PRO A 321 20.87 15.57 -14.82
C PRO A 321 19.64 16.07 -14.04
N ARG A 322 18.62 16.53 -14.74
CA ARG A 322 17.37 17.04 -14.16
C ARG A 322 16.20 16.72 -15.07
N LEU A 323 15.00 16.66 -14.50
CA LEU A 323 13.76 16.51 -15.23
C LEU A 323 12.63 17.21 -14.47
N LYS A 324 11.68 17.79 -15.21
CA LYS A 324 10.43 18.31 -14.67
C LYS A 324 9.28 17.77 -15.50
N TYR A 325 8.30 17.16 -14.84
CA TYR A 325 7.08 16.73 -15.50
C TYR A 325 5.89 16.84 -14.56
N TRP A 326 4.72 17.08 -15.13
CA TRP A 326 3.46 16.94 -14.43
C TRP A 326 2.99 15.49 -14.53
N PHE A 327 2.41 14.96 -13.45
CA PHE A 327 1.77 13.66 -13.49
C PHE A 327 0.48 13.62 -12.67
N ARG A 328 -0.38 12.66 -13.01
CA ARG A 328 -1.55 12.26 -12.21
C ARG A 328 -1.95 10.84 -12.55
N ALA A 329 -2.63 10.15 -11.65
CA ALA A 329 -3.33 8.91 -11.94
C ALA A 329 -4.46 9.16 -12.96
N LYS A 330 -4.64 8.23 -13.89
CA LYS A 330 -5.79 8.23 -14.79
C LYS A 330 -6.99 7.60 -14.08
N GLY A 331 -8.16 8.21 -14.25
CA GLY A 331 -9.37 7.83 -13.54
C GLY A 331 -9.63 8.69 -12.30
N LYS A 332 -10.73 8.40 -11.59
CA LYS A 332 -11.14 9.13 -10.40
C LYS A 332 -10.87 8.27 -9.18
N LEU A 333 -10.14 8.81 -8.21
CA LEU A 333 -9.87 8.15 -6.93
C LEU A 333 -10.87 8.64 -5.87
N SER A 334 -11.01 7.85 -4.79
CA SER A 334 -11.78 8.24 -3.62
C SER A 334 -11.22 9.50 -2.97
N ASP A 335 -12.05 10.54 -2.84
CA ASP A 335 -11.61 11.89 -2.43
C ASP A 335 -11.00 11.95 -1.01
N ASP A 336 -11.53 11.14 -0.09
CA ASP A 336 -11.17 11.20 1.33
C ASP A 336 -10.08 10.19 1.75
N ASP A 337 -9.65 9.30 0.84
CA ASP A 337 -8.69 8.25 1.16
C ASP A 337 -7.24 8.72 0.93
N GLN A 338 -6.69 9.41 1.92
CA GLN A 338 -5.29 9.84 1.90
C GLN A 338 -4.28 8.69 1.90
N ALA A 339 -4.64 7.50 2.42
CA ALA A 339 -3.75 6.35 2.38
C ALA A 339 -3.61 5.85 0.93
N LEU A 340 -4.72 5.72 0.21
CA LEU A 340 -4.74 5.38 -1.22
C LEU A 340 -3.94 6.38 -2.04
N HIS A 341 -4.22 7.68 -1.90
CA HIS A 341 -3.51 8.70 -2.65
C HIS A 341 -1.99 8.68 -2.41
N ARG A 342 -1.54 8.46 -1.17
CA ARG A 342 -0.10 8.34 -0.86
C ARG A 342 0.51 7.06 -1.45
N CYS A 343 -0.22 5.95 -1.47
CA CYS A 343 0.23 4.71 -2.13
C CYS A 343 0.36 4.88 -3.65
N VAL A 344 -0.59 5.58 -4.29
CA VAL A 344 -0.55 5.88 -5.74
C VAL A 344 0.62 6.80 -6.08
N VAL A 345 0.88 7.84 -5.27
CA VAL A 345 2.05 8.70 -5.48
C VAL A 345 3.37 7.96 -5.25
N ALA A 346 3.42 7.05 -4.27
CA ALA A 346 4.58 6.19 -4.04
C ALA A 346 4.79 5.18 -5.18
N PHE A 347 3.71 4.74 -5.83
CA PHE A 347 3.79 3.94 -7.05
C PHE A 347 4.37 4.76 -8.21
N ALA A 348 3.89 5.99 -8.42
CA ALA A 348 4.31 6.83 -9.54
C ALA A 348 5.74 7.40 -9.36
N SER A 349 6.24 7.52 -8.13
CA SER A 349 7.51 8.21 -7.82
C SER A 349 8.75 7.52 -8.37
N ASP A 350 8.72 6.20 -8.58
CA ASP A 350 9.85 5.44 -9.14
C ASP A 350 9.88 5.53 -10.69
N LEU A 351 8.86 6.11 -11.34
CA LEU A 351 8.85 6.30 -12.80
C LEU A 351 9.95 7.28 -13.21
N LEU A 352 10.82 6.83 -14.13
CA LEU A 352 11.92 7.59 -14.73
C LEU A 352 13.03 8.04 -13.75
N PHE A 353 12.84 7.89 -12.44
CA PHE A 353 13.64 8.57 -11.42
C PHE A 353 15.12 8.18 -11.45
N ALA A 354 15.43 6.87 -11.39
CA ALA A 354 16.80 6.36 -11.49
C ALA A 354 17.51 6.77 -12.80
N SER A 355 16.73 6.90 -13.89
CA SER A 355 17.30 7.17 -15.22
C SER A 355 17.83 8.59 -15.40
N ILE A 356 17.45 9.53 -14.52
CA ILE A 356 17.87 10.94 -14.63
C ILE A 356 19.37 11.09 -14.43
N SER A 357 19.96 10.27 -13.56
CA SER A 357 21.40 10.21 -13.33
C SER A 357 22.18 9.80 -14.58
N LEU A 358 21.55 9.15 -15.57
CA LEU A 358 22.19 8.75 -16.83
C LEU A 358 22.21 9.88 -17.87
N ASN A 359 21.40 10.93 -17.71
CA ASN A 359 21.23 11.99 -18.72
C ASN A 359 22.54 12.63 -19.20
N PRO A 360 23.52 12.97 -18.33
CA PRO A 360 24.80 13.56 -18.78
C PRO A 360 25.72 12.59 -19.50
N HIS A 361 25.43 11.28 -19.44
CA HIS A 361 26.27 10.20 -19.93
C HIS A 361 25.71 9.55 -21.21
N ARG A 362 24.46 9.85 -21.59
CA ARG A 362 23.82 9.29 -22.78
C ARG A 362 24.62 9.56 -24.05
N ARG A 363 24.74 8.52 -24.87
CA ARG A 363 25.37 8.56 -26.21
C ARG A 363 24.63 7.62 -27.15
N GLU A 364 24.71 7.88 -28.44
CA GLU A 364 24.10 7.04 -29.46
C GLU A 364 24.61 5.59 -29.35
N GLY A 365 23.70 4.63 -29.45
CA GLY A 365 24.03 3.20 -29.29
C GLY A 365 24.31 2.72 -27.85
N MET A 366 24.25 3.60 -26.84
CA MET A 366 24.43 3.20 -25.45
C MET A 366 23.24 2.38 -24.97
N SER A 367 23.52 1.17 -24.48
CA SER A 367 22.57 0.37 -23.73
C SER A 367 22.92 0.44 -22.26
N VAL A 368 21.93 0.71 -21.41
CA VAL A 368 22.13 0.95 -19.98
C VAL A 368 21.17 0.13 -19.16
N ALA A 369 21.68 -0.40 -18.05
CA ALA A 369 20.88 -1.00 -16.99
C ALA A 369 20.89 -0.04 -15.80
N ALA A 370 19.69 0.41 -15.41
CA ALA A 370 19.44 1.11 -14.15
C ALA A 370 18.64 0.20 -13.22
N LEU A 371 19.13 -0.01 -12.01
CA LEU A 371 18.47 -0.81 -10.97
C LEU A 371 18.41 0.00 -9.69
N SER A 372 17.20 0.29 -9.21
CA SER A 372 16.98 0.94 -7.92
C SER A 372 17.63 0.11 -6.80
N LEU A 373 18.35 0.77 -5.89
CA LEU A 373 18.92 0.16 -4.68
C LEU A 373 18.03 0.43 -3.48
N ASP A 374 17.63 1.68 -3.32
CA ASP A 374 16.72 2.14 -2.28
C ASP A 374 15.64 3.07 -2.85
N HIS A 375 14.67 3.43 -2.02
CA HIS A 375 13.73 4.52 -2.30
C HIS A 375 13.17 5.04 -0.98
N SER A 376 13.27 6.35 -0.75
CA SER A 376 12.80 6.98 0.48
C SER A 376 11.95 8.20 0.17
N MET A 377 10.80 8.34 0.84
CA MET A 377 9.84 9.43 0.63
C MET A 377 9.33 10.00 1.95
N TRP A 378 9.05 11.30 1.95
CA TRP A 378 8.39 12.02 3.03
C TRP A 378 7.17 12.77 2.49
N PHE A 379 6.01 12.52 3.09
CA PHE A 379 4.74 13.17 2.76
C PHE A 379 4.47 14.31 3.74
N HIS A 380 4.54 15.54 3.25
CA HIS A 380 4.47 16.74 4.10
C HIS A 380 3.05 17.26 4.28
N ARG A 381 2.22 17.08 3.26
CA ARG A 381 0.87 17.65 3.19
C ARG A 381 -0.12 16.62 2.63
N PRO A 382 -1.44 16.82 2.83
CA PRO A 382 -2.44 16.10 2.07
C PRO A 382 -2.24 16.32 0.56
N LEU A 383 -2.53 15.31 -0.24
CA LEU A 383 -2.39 15.37 -1.69
C LEU A 383 -3.50 14.57 -2.37
N ARG A 384 -3.71 14.86 -3.65
CA ARG A 384 -4.57 14.09 -4.53
C ARG A 384 -3.72 13.52 -5.66
N ALA A 385 -3.71 12.20 -5.76
CA ALA A 385 -2.97 11.51 -6.81
C ALA A 385 -3.67 11.57 -8.18
N ASP A 386 -4.96 11.89 -8.22
CA ASP A 386 -5.76 12.09 -9.43
C ASP A 386 -5.88 13.57 -9.85
N ASP A 387 -5.21 14.48 -9.13
CA ASP A 387 -4.95 15.86 -9.56
C ASP A 387 -3.48 16.00 -9.95
N TRP A 388 -3.17 17.06 -10.69
CA TRP A 388 -1.84 17.33 -11.22
C TRP A 388 -0.82 17.63 -10.11
N LEU A 389 0.25 16.84 -10.09
CA LEU A 389 1.45 17.07 -9.29
C LEU A 389 2.65 17.34 -10.19
N LEU A 390 3.38 18.42 -9.93
CA LEU A 390 4.63 18.73 -10.61
C LEU A 390 5.76 17.99 -9.90
N PHE A 391 6.42 17.08 -10.61
CA PHE A 391 7.58 16.36 -10.12
C PHE A 391 8.87 17.00 -10.68
N VAL A 392 9.70 17.51 -9.77
CA VAL A 392 11.00 18.10 -10.04
C VAL A 392 12.08 17.15 -9.56
N ILE A 393 12.92 16.67 -10.48
CA ILE A 393 13.96 15.68 -10.22
C ILE A 393 15.32 16.28 -10.55
N VAL A 394 16.30 16.07 -9.68
CA VAL A 394 17.71 16.42 -9.91
C VAL A 394 18.60 15.27 -9.44
N SER A 395 19.56 14.87 -10.26
CA SER A 395 20.66 14.00 -9.86
C SER A 395 21.89 14.87 -9.54
N PRO A 396 22.28 14.97 -8.25
CA PRO A 396 23.45 15.75 -7.87
C PRO A 396 24.78 15.07 -8.24
N THR A 397 24.80 13.73 -8.30
CA THR A 397 26.03 12.98 -8.54
C THR A 397 25.75 11.59 -9.11
N ALA A 398 26.69 11.11 -9.93
CA ALA A 398 26.81 9.72 -10.33
C ALA A 398 28.30 9.33 -10.33
N THR A 399 28.66 8.36 -9.48
CA THR A 399 30.04 7.89 -9.29
C THR A 399 30.03 6.39 -9.05
N GLU A 400 31.12 5.70 -9.43
CA GLU A 400 31.32 4.27 -9.11
C GLU A 400 30.15 3.35 -9.46
N SER A 401 29.57 3.54 -10.66
CA SER A 401 28.39 2.78 -11.12
C SER A 401 27.13 2.98 -10.27
N ARG A 402 27.03 4.08 -9.52
CA ARG A 402 25.84 4.48 -8.77
C ARG A 402 25.41 5.88 -9.20
N GLY A 403 24.12 6.13 -9.17
CA GLY A 403 23.54 7.46 -9.40
C GLY A 403 22.59 7.79 -8.28
N CYS A 404 22.76 8.97 -7.70
CA CYS A 404 21.85 9.53 -6.70
C CYS A 404 20.87 10.48 -7.39
N ALA A 405 19.59 10.37 -7.05
CA ALA A 405 18.53 11.27 -7.51
C ALA A 405 17.73 11.79 -6.31
N THR A 406 17.36 13.06 -6.37
CA THR A 406 16.50 13.73 -5.41
C THR A 406 15.28 14.31 -6.11
N GLY A 407 14.15 14.33 -5.42
CA GLY A 407 12.85 14.65 -5.96
C GLY A 407 12.04 15.55 -5.04
N LYS A 408 11.28 16.46 -5.64
CA LYS A 408 10.28 17.29 -4.96
C LYS A 408 8.99 17.27 -5.78
N MET A 409 7.86 17.07 -5.12
CA MET A 409 6.55 17.12 -5.77
C MET A 409 5.75 18.29 -5.22
N PHE A 410 5.18 19.09 -6.13
CA PHE A 410 4.35 20.24 -5.82
C PHE A 410 2.93 20.04 -6.33
N ASN A 411 1.92 20.51 -5.60
CA ASN A 411 0.57 20.59 -6.13
C ASN A 411 0.38 21.86 -7.00
N ARG A 412 -0.78 22.01 -7.65
CA ARG A 412 -1.09 23.19 -8.49
C ARG A 412 -1.00 24.53 -7.74
N LYS A 413 -1.16 24.54 -6.42
CA LYS A 413 -1.06 25.73 -5.57
C LYS A 413 0.39 26.11 -5.25
N GLY A 414 1.37 25.30 -5.67
CA GLY A 414 2.79 25.51 -5.38
C GLY A 414 3.23 24.99 -4.01
N GLU A 415 2.40 24.21 -3.32
CA GLU A 415 2.75 23.63 -2.02
C GLU A 415 3.59 22.37 -2.24
N LEU A 416 4.72 22.25 -1.53
CA LEU A 416 5.56 21.05 -1.51
C LEU A 416 4.82 19.94 -0.77
N VAL A 417 4.35 18.93 -1.49
CA VAL A 417 3.57 17.83 -0.90
C VAL A 417 4.46 16.62 -0.55
N VAL A 418 5.52 16.39 -1.32
CA VAL A 418 6.43 15.24 -1.13
C VAL A 418 7.88 15.62 -1.40
N SER A 419 8.80 15.06 -0.60
CA SER A 419 10.24 15.01 -0.91
C SER A 419 10.68 13.55 -1.01
N LEU A 420 11.65 13.25 -1.87
CA LEU A 420 12.16 11.90 -2.04
C LEU A 420 13.61 11.82 -2.51
N THR A 421 14.24 10.67 -2.25
CA THR A 421 15.61 10.34 -2.66
C THR A 421 15.71 8.86 -3.04
N GLN A 422 16.63 8.56 -3.96
CA GLN A 422 16.94 7.22 -4.44
C GLN A 422 18.37 7.15 -4.94
N GLU A 423 19.06 6.07 -4.60
CA GLU A 423 20.26 5.61 -5.28
C GLU A 423 19.91 4.42 -6.19
N ALA A 424 20.57 4.36 -7.34
CA ALA A 424 20.45 3.27 -8.28
C ALA A 424 21.82 2.82 -8.78
N VAL A 425 21.98 1.52 -9.03
CA VAL A 425 23.10 1.01 -9.82
C VAL A 425 22.88 1.42 -11.27
N LEU A 426 23.92 2.02 -11.86
CA LEU A 426 23.99 2.44 -13.24
C LEU A 426 25.12 1.68 -13.92
N ARG A 427 24.80 0.85 -14.91
CA ARG A 427 25.80 0.12 -15.70
C ARG A 427 25.51 0.23 -17.17
N GLU A 428 26.56 0.27 -17.97
CA GLU A 428 26.43 0.04 -19.40
C GLU A 428 26.19 -1.47 -19.62
N ALA A 429 25.14 -1.81 -20.36
CA ALA A 429 24.84 -3.19 -20.66
C ALA A 429 25.84 -3.69 -21.70
N VAL A 430 26.60 -4.73 -21.34
CA VAL A 430 27.52 -5.39 -22.29
C VAL A 430 26.67 -6.14 -23.30
N THR A 431 26.57 -5.59 -24.51
CA THR A 431 25.95 -6.30 -25.62
C THR A 431 26.98 -7.29 -26.16
N ILE A 432 26.93 -8.54 -25.72
CA ILE A 432 27.70 -9.61 -26.37
C ILE A 432 27.07 -9.80 -27.75
N LYS A 433 27.67 -9.23 -28.80
CA LYS A 433 27.31 -9.58 -30.17
C LYS A 433 27.56 -11.09 -30.31
N PRO A 434 26.59 -11.89 -30.78
CA PRO A 434 26.88 -13.28 -31.12
C PRO A 434 27.97 -13.27 -32.18
N SER A 435 29.13 -13.87 -31.88
CA SER A 435 30.19 -14.07 -32.85
C SER A 435 29.72 -15.11 -33.85
N PHE A 436 29.06 -14.69 -34.92
CA PHE A 436 28.96 -15.51 -36.13
C PHE A 436 30.36 -15.54 -36.77
N GLY A 437 31.13 -16.54 -36.38
CA GLY A 437 32.54 -16.66 -36.76
C GLY A 437 33.20 -17.95 -36.28
N ALA A 438 32.57 -19.09 -36.56
CA ALA A 438 33.29 -20.34 -36.75
C ALA A 438 32.53 -21.15 -37.82
N LYS A 439 32.92 -20.96 -39.08
CA LYS A 439 32.74 -21.98 -40.11
C LYS A 439 33.97 -22.88 -40.08
N LEU A 440 33.69 -24.18 -40.23
CA LEU A 440 34.54 -25.37 -40.21
C LEU A 440 34.82 -25.96 -38.82
#